data_AF-A0A973D8H8-F1
#
_entry.id   AF-A0A973D8H8-F1
#
_cell.length_a   1.000
_cell.length_b   1.000
_cell.length_c   1.000
_cell.angle_alpha   90.00
_cell.angle_beta   90.00
_cell.angle_gamma   90.00
#
_symmetry.space_group_name_H-M   'P 1'
#
loop_
_entity.id
_entity.type
_entity.pdbx_description
1 polymer ?
#
loop_
_entity_poly.entity_id
_entity_poly.type
_entity_poly.pdbx_seq_one_letter_code
_entity_poly.pdbx_strand_id
1 'polypeptide(L)'
;MNQQTLDSKNSGDRVEGVFLVENASLKTARNGKLFITMTLRDHTVGLKAVRWESNQDEFRELSRNPFLRIQARVEQYQGKLQLILDNLVPLSASEVGLQAAEFLPRTSCDIEDLERTLEERVASIKNDGIRQIVVKVLERPGLREQLKISPAGKALHHAYIGGLLEHMISLIQLADHVCDHYSWLDRDILIAGVTLHDIAKTAELDVENGIAYTEEGQLLGHIVLCCNWIHEAATQLGDIEPETTLQLQHIVASHHGQLEFGSPKKPMTAEALALHYIDNLDAKLMAFLELFQSANPGPGDSRLGEHSYILDARPYFPQNLSYRNPDAIERPATNDTDPESTGTSEKAGELPF
;
A
#
# COMPACT_ATOMS: atom_id res chain seq x y z
N MET A 1 3.33 -27.31 -4.14
CA MET A 1 4.62 -27.94 -3.79
C MET A 1 4.82 -27.82 -2.29
N ASN A 2 5.29 -28.87 -1.59
CA ASN A 2 5.60 -28.84 -0.15
C ASN A 2 6.92 -28.08 0.11
N GLN A 3 6.94 -26.79 -0.21
CA GLN A 3 8.06 -25.91 0.09
C GLN A 3 7.93 -25.45 1.54
N GLN A 4 8.95 -25.66 2.36
CA GLN A 4 9.00 -25.06 3.70
C GLN A 4 9.14 -23.54 3.57
N THR A 5 8.35 -22.80 4.34
CA THR A 5 8.29 -21.34 4.34
C THR A 5 9.56 -20.72 4.95
N LEU A 6 9.91 -19.52 4.50
CA LEU A 6 11.11 -18.79 4.91
C LEU A 6 11.05 -18.34 6.37
N ASP A 7 9.86 -18.05 6.90
CA ASP A 7 9.65 -17.65 8.30
C ASP A 7 10.10 -18.71 9.32
N SER A 8 10.02 -19.99 8.95
CA SER A 8 10.38 -21.12 9.78
C SER A 8 11.89 -21.44 9.79
N LYS A 9 12.69 -20.73 8.99
CA LYS A 9 14.10 -21.06 8.75
C LYS A 9 15.06 -20.43 9.76
N ASN A 10 16.10 -21.20 10.10
CA ASN A 10 17.16 -20.81 11.00
C ASN A 10 18.52 -20.77 10.29
N SER A 11 19.49 -20.07 10.88
CA SER A 11 20.86 -20.06 10.36
C SER A 11 21.43 -21.49 10.27
N GLY A 12 21.98 -21.84 9.12
CA GLY A 12 22.48 -23.19 8.80
C GLY A 12 21.52 -24.05 7.98
N ASP A 13 20.24 -23.66 7.88
CA ASP A 13 19.27 -24.39 7.08
C ASP A 13 19.56 -24.29 5.58
N ARG A 14 19.10 -25.28 4.82
CA ARG A 14 19.04 -25.21 3.36
C ARG A 14 17.63 -24.87 2.88
N VAL A 15 17.60 -24.12 1.79
CA VAL A 15 16.38 -23.66 1.14
C VAL A 15 16.46 -24.03 -0.34
N GLU A 16 15.44 -24.73 -0.81
CA GLU A 16 15.24 -25.02 -2.23
C GLU A 16 13.77 -24.79 -2.55
N GLY A 17 13.49 -24.06 -3.62
CA GLY A 17 12.14 -23.65 -3.95
C GLY A 17 12.09 -22.53 -4.97
N VAL A 18 10.87 -22.10 -5.30
CA VAL A 18 10.61 -20.95 -6.17
C VAL A 18 10.21 -19.76 -5.29
N PHE A 19 10.78 -18.59 -5.58
CA PHE A 19 10.56 -17.36 -4.82
C PHE A 19 10.38 -16.17 -5.76
N LEU A 20 9.60 -15.18 -5.33
CA LEU A 20 9.44 -13.91 -6.01
C LEU A 20 10.67 -13.03 -5.76
N VAL A 21 11.13 -12.33 -6.79
CA VAL A 21 12.21 -11.34 -6.72
C VAL A 21 11.62 -9.93 -6.60
N GLU A 22 11.76 -9.28 -5.44
CA GLU A 22 11.20 -7.92 -5.24
C GLU A 22 12.14 -6.81 -5.72
N ASN A 23 13.44 -7.01 -5.53
CA ASN A 23 14.47 -6.09 -5.95
C ASN A 23 15.76 -6.85 -6.18
N ALA A 24 16.55 -6.40 -7.15
CA ALA A 24 17.88 -6.93 -7.40
C ALA A 24 18.84 -5.80 -7.77
N SER A 25 20.10 -5.92 -7.37
CA SER A 25 21.14 -4.95 -7.68
C SER A 25 22.48 -5.65 -7.88
N LEU A 26 23.13 -5.35 -9.00
CA LEU A 26 24.50 -5.75 -9.28
C LEU A 26 25.47 -4.80 -8.58
N LYS A 27 26.36 -5.35 -7.75
CA LYS A 27 27.35 -4.60 -6.97
C LYS A 27 28.75 -5.16 -7.18
N THR A 28 29.77 -4.35 -6.89
CA THR A 28 31.18 -4.74 -6.95
C THR A 28 31.70 -4.96 -5.54
N ALA A 29 32.24 -6.15 -5.27
CA ALA A 29 32.87 -6.48 -4.00
C ALA A 29 34.26 -5.84 -3.90
N ARG A 30 34.84 -5.80 -2.69
CA ARG A 30 36.17 -5.21 -2.44
C ARG A 30 37.30 -5.87 -3.26
N ASN A 31 37.11 -7.12 -3.67
CA ASN A 31 38.04 -7.88 -4.52
C ASN A 31 37.83 -7.63 -6.03
N GLY A 32 36.96 -6.68 -6.41
CA GLY A 32 36.66 -6.34 -7.81
C GLY A 32 35.66 -7.28 -8.50
N LYS A 33 35.29 -8.41 -7.88
CA LYS A 33 34.29 -9.33 -8.44
C LYS A 33 32.87 -8.75 -8.28
N LEU A 34 32.02 -9.00 -9.27
CA LEU A 34 30.61 -8.62 -9.19
C LEU A 34 29.83 -9.63 -8.35
N PHE A 35 28.78 -9.15 -7.69
CA PHE A 35 27.81 -9.98 -6.96
C PHE A 35 26.43 -9.34 -7.07
N ILE A 36 25.37 -10.15 -7.02
CA ILE A 36 24.00 -9.65 -7.00
C ILE A 36 23.49 -9.72 -5.57
N THR A 37 22.94 -8.62 -5.08
CA THR A 37 22.08 -8.62 -3.89
C THR A 37 20.64 -8.51 -4.35
N MET A 38 19.74 -9.24 -3.71
CA MET A 38 18.32 -9.22 -4.03
C MET A 38 17.48 -9.47 -2.78
N THR A 39 16.17 -9.29 -2.88
CA THR A 39 15.22 -9.73 -1.86
C THR A 39 14.35 -10.83 -2.47
N LEU A 40 14.35 -12.01 -1.83
CA LEU A 40 13.55 -13.16 -2.24
C LEU A 40 12.43 -13.40 -1.25
N ARG A 41 11.22 -13.56 -1.77
CA ARG A 41 10.02 -13.67 -0.96
C ARG A 41 9.23 -14.94 -1.27
N ASP A 42 8.67 -15.52 -0.21
CA ASP A 42 7.50 -16.39 -0.28
C ASP A 42 6.26 -15.71 0.35
N HIS A 43 5.13 -16.40 0.42
CA HIS A 43 3.91 -15.85 1.01
C HIS A 43 4.03 -15.47 2.51
N THR A 44 5.14 -15.79 3.19
CA THR A 44 5.38 -15.48 4.60
C THR A 44 6.30 -14.28 4.79
N VAL A 45 7.51 -14.29 4.22
CA VAL A 45 8.53 -13.26 4.48
C VAL A 45 9.46 -13.05 3.28
N GLY A 46 9.98 -11.84 3.16
CA GLY A 46 11.08 -11.49 2.25
C GLY A 46 12.42 -11.56 2.98
N LEU A 47 13.37 -12.34 2.47
CA LEU A 47 14.74 -12.38 2.98
C LEU A 47 15.71 -11.80 1.96
N LYS A 48 16.69 -11.05 2.48
CA LYS A 48 17.83 -10.63 1.66
C LYS A 48 18.58 -11.86 1.16
N ALA A 49 18.90 -11.89 -0.13
CA ALA A 49 19.70 -12.92 -0.75
C ALA A 49 20.93 -12.34 -1.44
N VAL A 50 22.01 -13.11 -1.46
CA VAL A 50 23.29 -12.73 -2.07
C VAL A 50 23.77 -13.85 -2.99
N ARG A 51 23.98 -13.50 -4.26
CA ARG A 51 24.67 -14.32 -5.26
C ARG A 51 26.08 -13.77 -5.46
N TRP A 52 27.08 -14.47 -4.89
CA TRP A 52 28.48 -14.12 -5.05
C TRP A 52 29.01 -14.50 -6.43
N GLU A 53 30.01 -13.76 -6.91
CA GLU A 53 30.72 -14.05 -8.17
C GLU A 53 29.80 -14.13 -9.40
N SER A 54 28.94 -13.12 -9.56
CA SER A 54 28.01 -12.96 -10.67
C SER A 54 28.64 -12.17 -11.84
N ASN A 55 27.90 -12.01 -12.93
CA ASN A 55 28.22 -11.13 -14.05
C ASN A 55 27.00 -10.29 -14.49
N GLN A 56 27.17 -9.45 -15.52
CA GLN A 56 26.10 -8.58 -16.03
C GLN A 56 24.97 -9.36 -16.74
N ASP A 57 25.28 -10.47 -17.39
CA ASP A 57 24.29 -11.23 -18.15
C ASP A 57 23.37 -12.02 -17.22
N GLU A 58 23.90 -12.66 -16.17
CA GLU A 58 23.11 -13.29 -15.10
C GLU A 58 22.16 -12.27 -14.44
N PHE A 59 22.63 -11.04 -14.21
CA PHE A 59 21.77 -9.97 -13.67
C PHE A 59 20.67 -9.52 -14.63
N ARG A 60 20.96 -9.43 -15.94
CA ARG A 60 19.97 -9.06 -16.96
C ARG A 60 18.88 -10.12 -17.10
N GLU A 61 19.24 -11.39 -17.08
CA GLU A 61 18.28 -12.50 -17.13
C GLU A 61 17.38 -12.50 -15.90
N LEU A 62 17.96 -12.33 -14.70
CA LEU A 62 17.21 -12.21 -13.46
C LEU A 62 16.26 -11.02 -13.47
N SER A 63 16.69 -9.86 -13.98
CA SER A 63 15.86 -8.65 -14.03
C SER A 63 14.66 -8.75 -14.99
N ARG A 64 14.63 -9.77 -15.86
CA ARG A 64 13.53 -10.02 -16.80
C ARG A 64 12.51 -11.04 -16.28
N ASN A 65 12.80 -11.68 -15.15
CA ASN A 65 12.01 -12.80 -14.64
C ASN A 65 11.58 -12.51 -13.21
N PRO A 66 10.26 -12.56 -12.90
CA PRO A 66 9.78 -12.27 -11.56
C PRO A 66 10.14 -13.38 -10.56
N PHE A 67 10.36 -14.62 -11.03
CA PHE A 67 10.63 -15.75 -10.15
C PHE A 67 12.05 -16.28 -10.28
N LEU A 68 12.57 -16.80 -9.17
CA LEU A 68 13.79 -17.59 -9.12
C LEU A 68 13.55 -18.92 -8.46
N ARG A 69 13.95 -20.01 -9.12
CA ARG A 69 14.20 -21.27 -8.44
C ARG A 69 15.61 -21.26 -7.89
N ILE A 70 15.77 -21.45 -6.59
CA ILE A 70 17.07 -21.36 -5.94
C ILE A 70 17.45 -22.66 -5.23
N GLN A 71 18.74 -22.83 -5.03
CA GLN A 71 19.31 -23.61 -3.94
C GLN A 71 20.21 -22.69 -3.13
N ALA A 72 19.92 -22.58 -1.84
CA ALA A 72 20.55 -21.62 -0.96
C ALA A 72 20.81 -22.18 0.44
N ARG A 73 21.74 -21.53 1.15
CA ARG A 73 21.93 -21.71 2.59
C ARG A 73 21.54 -20.45 3.34
N VAL A 74 20.93 -20.62 4.50
CA VAL A 74 20.57 -19.52 5.39
C VAL A 74 21.77 -19.18 6.26
N GLU A 75 22.19 -17.92 6.27
CA GLU A 75 23.26 -17.41 7.13
C GLU A 75 22.77 -16.21 7.94
N GLN A 76 23.35 -16.00 9.11
CA GLN A 76 23.16 -14.77 9.86
C GLN A 76 24.29 -13.77 9.55
N TYR A 77 23.93 -12.57 9.12
CA TYR A 77 24.86 -11.48 8.87
C TYR A 77 24.40 -10.22 9.62
N GLN A 78 25.25 -9.70 10.50
CA GLN A 78 24.94 -8.55 11.36
C GLN A 78 23.61 -8.71 12.13
N GLY A 79 23.36 -9.92 12.64
CA GLY A 79 22.16 -10.23 13.41
C GLY A 79 20.91 -10.56 12.59
N LYS A 80 20.89 -10.29 11.28
CA LYS A 80 19.75 -10.56 10.38
C LYS A 80 20.00 -11.81 9.53
N LEU A 81 18.97 -12.60 9.26
CA LEU A 81 19.06 -13.74 8.35
C LEU A 81 19.20 -13.26 6.89
N GLN A 82 19.99 -13.98 6.11
CA GLN A 82 20.13 -13.80 4.66
C GLN A 82 20.31 -15.16 3.97
N LEU A 83 19.95 -15.22 2.69
CA LEU A 83 20.17 -16.37 1.83
C LEU A 83 21.48 -16.21 1.05
N ILE A 84 22.34 -17.20 1.07
CA ILE A 84 23.49 -17.29 0.16
C ILE A 84 23.15 -18.28 -0.95
N LEU A 85 23.07 -17.79 -2.18
CA LEU A 85 22.63 -18.57 -3.34
C LEU A 85 23.78 -19.40 -3.91
N ASP A 86 23.66 -20.73 -3.80
CA ASP A 86 24.57 -21.69 -4.43
C ASP A 86 24.25 -21.81 -5.93
N ASN A 87 22.94 -21.93 -6.25
CA ASN A 87 22.41 -22.07 -7.60
C ASN A 87 21.11 -21.27 -7.75
N LEU A 88 20.86 -20.74 -8.96
CA LEU A 88 19.64 -20.02 -9.29
C LEU A 88 19.24 -20.27 -10.75
N VAL A 89 17.93 -20.29 -11.00
CA VAL A 89 17.33 -20.38 -12.34
C VAL A 89 16.21 -19.33 -12.41
N PRO A 90 16.34 -18.29 -13.26
CA PRO A 90 15.26 -17.35 -13.55
C PRO A 90 14.09 -18.07 -14.21
N LEU A 91 12.87 -17.74 -13.78
CA LEU A 91 11.64 -18.33 -14.28
C LEU A 91 10.62 -17.24 -14.57
N SER A 92 10.00 -17.32 -15.74
CA SER A 92 8.85 -16.50 -16.10
C SER A 92 7.60 -17.00 -15.37
N ALA A 93 6.60 -16.11 -15.19
CA ALA A 93 5.33 -16.47 -14.56
C ALA A 93 4.61 -17.63 -15.26
N SER A 94 4.70 -17.70 -16.59
CA SER A 94 4.09 -18.77 -17.40
C SER A 94 4.76 -20.12 -17.22
N GLU A 95 6.09 -20.16 -17.02
CA GLU A 95 6.84 -21.41 -16.81
C GLU A 95 6.50 -22.10 -15.48
N VAL A 96 6.11 -21.32 -14.47
CA VAL A 96 5.74 -21.85 -13.15
C VAL A 96 4.23 -21.93 -12.93
N GLY A 97 3.43 -21.27 -13.77
CA GLY A 97 1.98 -21.17 -13.59
C GLY A 97 1.61 -20.44 -12.30
N LEU A 98 2.44 -19.48 -11.87
CA LEU A 98 2.28 -18.71 -10.64
C LEU A 98 2.16 -17.23 -10.97
N GLN A 99 1.35 -16.50 -10.20
CA GLN A 99 1.30 -15.04 -10.25
C GLN A 99 2.06 -14.41 -9.08
N ALA A 100 2.77 -13.31 -9.31
CA ALA A 100 3.53 -12.65 -8.24
C ALA A 100 2.63 -12.22 -7.07
N ALA A 101 1.39 -11.83 -7.36
CA ALA A 101 0.37 -11.49 -6.36
C ALA A 101 0.02 -12.64 -5.39
N GLU A 102 0.37 -13.90 -5.69
CA GLU A 102 0.22 -15.03 -4.76
C GLU A 102 1.32 -15.06 -3.68
N PHE A 103 2.44 -14.38 -3.94
CA PHE A 103 3.61 -14.32 -3.05
C PHE A 103 3.66 -13.03 -2.23
N LEU A 104 2.85 -12.03 -2.60
CA LEU A 104 2.77 -10.76 -1.89
C LEU A 104 1.88 -10.90 -0.64
N PRO A 105 2.22 -10.20 0.47
CA PRO A 105 1.32 -10.12 1.61
C PRO A 105 -0.04 -9.57 1.17
N ARG A 106 -1.10 -9.89 1.91
CA ARG A 106 -2.46 -9.44 1.62
C ARG A 106 -3.09 -8.81 2.86
N THR A 107 -4.06 -7.94 2.62
CA THR A 107 -5.00 -7.54 3.67
C THR A 107 -5.64 -8.77 4.31
N SER A 108 -5.92 -8.69 5.61
CA SER A 108 -6.77 -9.67 6.29
C SER A 108 -8.23 -9.21 6.38
N CYS A 109 -8.56 -8.03 5.83
CA CYS A 109 -9.93 -7.59 5.64
C CYS A 109 -10.56 -8.35 4.46
N ASP A 110 -11.87 -8.52 4.51
CA ASP A 110 -12.64 -8.98 3.36
C ASP A 110 -12.72 -7.85 2.32
N ILE A 111 -12.27 -8.14 1.08
CA ILE A 111 -12.12 -7.12 0.04
C ILE A 111 -13.50 -6.66 -0.46
N GLU A 112 -14.44 -7.58 -0.56
CA GLU A 112 -15.82 -7.34 -0.98
C GLU A 112 -16.54 -6.44 0.04
N ASP A 113 -16.31 -6.64 1.34
CA ASP A 113 -16.82 -5.77 2.39
C ASP A 113 -16.20 -4.36 2.34
N LEU A 114 -14.89 -4.26 2.10
CA LEU A 114 -14.22 -2.96 1.94
C LEU A 114 -14.75 -2.21 0.72
N GLU A 115 -14.99 -2.91 -0.38
CA GLU A 115 -15.54 -2.35 -1.61
C GLU A 115 -16.96 -1.82 -1.38
N ARG A 116 -17.84 -2.64 -0.79
CA ARG A 116 -19.19 -2.21 -0.42
C ARG A 116 -19.16 -0.99 0.50
N THR A 117 -18.26 -0.96 1.47
CA THR A 117 -18.09 0.19 2.37
C THR A 117 -17.69 1.44 1.60
N LEU A 118 -16.78 1.32 0.61
CA LEU A 118 -16.39 2.45 -0.24
C LEU A 118 -17.60 2.97 -1.04
N GLU A 119 -18.37 2.07 -1.65
CA GLU A 119 -19.57 2.42 -2.42
C GLU A 119 -20.60 3.16 -1.57
N GLU A 120 -20.88 2.68 -0.36
CA GLU A 120 -21.77 3.34 0.61
C GLU A 120 -21.27 4.74 0.97
N ARG A 121 -19.96 4.91 1.15
CA ARG A 121 -19.35 6.20 1.49
C ARG A 121 -19.43 7.18 0.33
N VAL A 122 -19.19 6.74 -0.90
CA VAL A 122 -19.38 7.54 -2.12
C VAL A 122 -20.86 7.91 -2.31
N ALA A 123 -21.79 6.99 -2.07
CA ALA A 123 -23.23 7.24 -2.11
C ALA A 123 -23.66 8.31 -1.09
N SER A 124 -22.98 8.40 0.04
CA SER A 124 -23.28 9.36 1.11
C SER A 124 -22.92 10.82 0.78
N ILE A 125 -22.17 11.06 -0.30
CA ILE A 125 -21.80 12.41 -0.76
C ILE A 125 -23.07 13.13 -1.24
N LYS A 126 -23.41 14.24 -0.59
CA LYS A 126 -24.66 14.97 -0.84
C LYS A 126 -24.57 15.92 -2.04
N ASN A 127 -23.42 16.55 -2.24
CA ASN A 127 -23.15 17.41 -3.39
C ASN A 127 -23.07 16.56 -4.67
N ASP A 128 -24.03 16.77 -5.56
CA ASP A 128 -24.17 15.99 -6.79
C ASP A 128 -22.94 16.14 -7.72
N GLY A 129 -22.36 17.34 -7.84
CA GLY A 129 -21.20 17.58 -8.69
C GLY A 129 -19.95 16.85 -8.19
N ILE A 130 -19.71 16.89 -6.87
CA ILE A 130 -18.62 16.12 -6.23
C ILE A 130 -18.85 14.62 -6.43
N ARG A 131 -20.05 14.13 -6.12
CA ARG A 131 -20.38 12.70 -6.25
C ARG A 131 -20.20 12.23 -7.68
N GLN A 132 -20.70 12.98 -8.67
CA GLN A 132 -20.55 12.64 -10.09
C GLN A 132 -19.09 12.53 -10.52
N ILE A 133 -18.21 13.44 -10.09
CA ILE A 133 -16.77 13.33 -10.40
C ILE A 133 -16.17 12.07 -9.80
N VAL A 134 -16.43 11.80 -8.52
CA VAL A 134 -15.90 10.60 -7.84
C VAL A 134 -16.35 9.33 -8.55
N VAL A 135 -17.66 9.22 -8.82
CA VAL A 135 -18.25 8.10 -9.57
C VAL A 135 -17.60 7.96 -10.95
N LYS A 136 -17.47 9.06 -11.70
CA LYS A 136 -16.89 9.05 -13.04
C LYS A 136 -15.43 8.60 -13.05
N VAL A 137 -14.66 8.92 -12.01
CA VAL A 137 -13.29 8.41 -11.83
C VAL A 137 -13.31 6.91 -11.52
N LEU A 138 -14.21 6.43 -10.66
CA LEU A 138 -14.33 5.01 -10.30
C LEU A 138 -14.81 4.14 -11.47
N GLU A 139 -15.59 4.69 -12.40
CA GLU A 139 -16.05 4.03 -13.64
C GLU A 139 -14.92 3.76 -14.66
N ARG A 140 -13.68 4.18 -14.41
CA ARG A 140 -12.57 3.96 -15.36
C ARG A 140 -12.39 2.46 -15.63
N PRO A 141 -12.23 2.05 -16.90
CA PRO A 141 -12.13 0.63 -17.24
C PRO A 141 -11.02 -0.10 -16.47
N GLY A 142 -11.39 -1.18 -15.79
CA GLY A 142 -10.46 -2.01 -15.01
C GLY A 142 -10.06 -1.46 -13.65
N LEU A 143 -10.42 -0.21 -13.30
CA LEU A 143 -10.00 0.42 -12.04
C LEU A 143 -10.49 -0.36 -10.82
N ARG A 144 -11.75 -0.82 -10.82
CA ARG A 144 -12.34 -1.60 -9.72
C ARG A 144 -11.53 -2.86 -9.42
N GLU A 145 -11.24 -3.66 -10.44
CA GLU A 145 -10.45 -4.89 -10.29
C GLU A 145 -9.02 -4.59 -9.83
N GLN A 146 -8.44 -3.49 -10.32
CA GLN A 146 -7.11 -3.10 -9.92
C GLN A 146 -7.06 -2.60 -8.46
N LEU A 147 -8.07 -1.84 -8.03
CA LEU A 147 -8.19 -1.34 -6.66
C LEU A 147 -8.19 -2.47 -5.62
N LYS A 148 -8.83 -3.61 -5.94
CA LYS A 148 -8.86 -4.82 -5.09
C LYS A 148 -7.47 -5.38 -4.83
N ILE A 149 -6.54 -5.22 -5.77
CA ILE A 149 -5.20 -5.81 -5.69
C ILE A 149 -4.10 -4.79 -5.44
N SER A 150 -4.38 -3.49 -5.58
CA SER A 150 -3.36 -2.45 -5.45
C SER A 150 -2.87 -2.28 -4.00
N PRO A 151 -1.54 -2.17 -3.80
CA PRO A 151 -0.97 -1.72 -2.55
C PRO A 151 -1.07 -0.20 -2.42
N ALA A 152 -1.06 0.32 -1.19
CA ALA A 152 -0.99 1.78 -0.97
C ALA A 152 0.44 2.32 -1.11
N GLY A 153 1.45 1.45 -1.23
CA GLY A 153 2.83 1.89 -1.36
C GLY A 153 3.76 0.76 -1.81
N LYS A 154 4.97 1.14 -2.24
CA LYS A 154 5.97 0.17 -2.71
C LYS A 154 6.67 -0.59 -1.57
N ALA A 155 6.96 0.11 -0.47
CA ALA A 155 7.76 -0.43 0.63
C ALA A 155 7.40 0.19 2.01
N LEU A 156 6.42 1.10 2.02
CA LEU A 156 5.94 1.80 3.20
C LEU A 156 4.47 1.40 3.42
N HIS A 157 3.97 1.53 4.65
CA HIS A 157 2.60 1.27 5.15
C HIS A 157 1.57 0.84 4.07
N HIS A 158 0.95 -0.33 4.28
CA HIS A 158 0.01 -0.95 3.33
C HIS A 158 0.62 -1.38 1.99
N ALA A 159 1.92 -1.75 1.98
CA ALA A 159 2.60 -2.35 0.83
C ALA A 159 2.21 -3.83 0.62
N TYR A 160 0.92 -4.10 0.46
CA TYR A 160 0.34 -5.43 0.30
C TYR A 160 -0.92 -5.41 -0.57
N ILE A 161 -1.31 -6.57 -1.10
CA ILE A 161 -2.52 -6.72 -1.94
C ILE A 161 -3.76 -6.29 -1.16
N GLY A 162 -4.57 -5.40 -1.74
CA GLY A 162 -5.75 -4.80 -1.11
C GLY A 162 -5.42 -3.68 -0.12
N GLY A 163 -4.14 -3.31 0.02
CA GLY A 163 -3.70 -2.30 0.97
C GLY A 163 -4.19 -0.89 0.65
N LEU A 164 -4.33 -0.54 -0.64
CA LEU A 164 -4.86 0.77 -1.03
C LEU A 164 -6.31 0.95 -0.58
N LEU A 165 -7.15 -0.06 -0.80
CA LEU A 165 -8.55 -0.03 -0.42
C LEU A 165 -8.71 -0.01 1.11
N GLU A 166 -7.95 -0.84 1.84
CA GLU A 166 -7.92 -0.82 3.31
C GLU A 166 -7.53 0.57 3.86
N HIS A 167 -6.49 1.18 3.28
CA HIS A 167 -6.04 2.52 3.65
C HIS A 167 -7.11 3.58 3.39
N MET A 168 -7.75 3.60 2.21
CA MET A 168 -8.84 4.53 1.90
C MET A 168 -9.99 4.44 2.90
N ILE A 169 -10.40 3.23 3.28
CA ILE A 169 -11.46 3.04 4.27
C ILE A 169 -11.03 3.52 5.66
N SER A 170 -9.78 3.26 6.08
CA SER A 170 -9.23 3.80 7.33
C SER A 170 -9.30 5.33 7.36
N LEU A 171 -8.85 5.98 6.28
CA LEU A 171 -8.85 7.44 6.15
C LEU A 171 -10.28 8.01 6.13
N ILE A 172 -11.24 7.34 5.49
CA ILE A 172 -12.65 7.76 5.49
C ILE A 172 -13.21 7.75 6.92
N GLN A 173 -12.93 6.71 7.71
CA GLN A 173 -13.39 6.64 9.10
C GLN A 173 -12.78 7.74 9.97
N LEU A 174 -11.48 8.02 9.79
CA LEU A 174 -10.82 9.14 10.46
C LEU A 174 -11.39 10.49 10.02
N ALA A 175 -11.67 10.65 8.73
CA ALA A 175 -12.31 11.85 8.17
C ALA A 175 -13.71 12.09 8.75
N ASP A 176 -14.53 11.04 8.88
CA ASP A 176 -15.84 11.11 9.52
C ASP A 176 -15.72 11.63 10.96
N HIS A 177 -14.79 11.09 11.76
CA HIS A 177 -14.55 11.57 13.13
C HIS A 177 -14.04 13.02 13.19
N VAL A 178 -13.18 13.42 12.26
CA VAL A 178 -12.69 14.80 12.15
C VAL A 178 -13.84 15.74 11.81
N CYS A 179 -14.74 15.36 10.90
CA CYS A 179 -15.94 16.11 10.55
C CYS A 179 -16.96 16.17 11.70
N ASP A 180 -17.11 15.11 12.50
CA ASP A 180 -17.99 15.12 13.68
C ASP A 180 -17.51 16.16 14.71
N HIS A 181 -16.19 16.25 14.92
CA HIS A 181 -15.61 17.20 15.87
C HIS A 181 -15.57 18.63 15.28
N TYR A 182 -15.12 18.78 14.05
CA TYR A 182 -15.08 20.04 13.31
C TYR A 182 -16.22 20.09 12.29
N SER A 183 -17.45 20.18 12.81
CA SER A 183 -18.70 20.11 12.02
C SER A 183 -18.89 21.24 11.00
N TRP A 184 -17.96 22.18 10.92
CA TRP A 184 -17.93 23.25 9.93
C TRP A 184 -17.12 22.90 8.68
N LEU A 185 -16.37 21.80 8.69
CA LEU A 185 -15.67 21.27 7.51
C LEU A 185 -16.66 20.71 6.50
N ASP A 186 -16.34 20.84 5.22
CA ASP A 186 -17.10 20.19 4.15
C ASP A 186 -16.77 18.70 4.10
N ARG A 187 -17.68 17.87 4.64
CA ARG A 187 -17.55 16.41 4.65
C ARG A 187 -17.50 15.83 3.23
N ASP A 188 -18.26 16.38 2.29
CA ASP A 188 -18.35 15.83 0.93
C ASP A 188 -17.03 16.01 0.19
N ILE A 189 -16.39 17.19 0.30
CA ILE A 189 -15.05 17.43 -0.23
C ILE A 189 -14.02 16.52 0.45
N LEU A 190 -14.08 16.33 1.76
CA LEU A 190 -13.10 15.52 2.48
C LEU A 190 -13.21 14.04 2.11
N ILE A 191 -14.41 13.46 2.07
CA ILE A 191 -14.64 12.07 1.65
C ILE A 191 -14.24 11.85 0.18
N ALA A 192 -14.56 12.79 -0.70
CA ALA A 192 -14.11 12.74 -2.09
C ALA A 192 -12.58 12.85 -2.20
N GLY A 193 -11.96 13.74 -1.43
CA GLY A 193 -10.51 13.89 -1.35
C GLY A 193 -9.81 12.60 -0.91
N VAL A 194 -10.30 11.97 0.16
CA VAL A 194 -9.80 10.66 0.60
C VAL A 194 -9.99 9.60 -0.49
N THR A 195 -11.14 9.58 -1.16
CA THR A 195 -11.42 8.59 -2.21
C THR A 195 -10.48 8.75 -3.41
N LEU A 196 -10.06 9.98 -3.72
CA LEU A 196 -9.35 10.31 -4.95
C LEU A 196 -7.84 10.51 -4.79
N HIS A 197 -7.32 10.82 -3.60
CA HIS A 197 -5.92 11.27 -3.45
C HIS A 197 -4.88 10.29 -3.99
N ASP A 198 -5.11 9.00 -3.73
CA ASP A 198 -4.19 7.91 -4.08
C ASP A 198 -4.78 6.92 -5.07
N ILE A 199 -5.97 7.18 -5.64
CA ILE A 199 -6.66 6.21 -6.49
C ILE A 199 -5.85 5.83 -7.73
N ALA A 200 -5.01 6.73 -8.23
CA ALA A 200 -4.12 6.46 -9.36
C ALA A 200 -2.90 5.61 -8.99
N LYS A 201 -2.73 5.18 -7.73
CA LYS A 201 -1.79 4.10 -7.38
C LYS A 201 -2.13 2.79 -8.11
N THR A 202 -3.39 2.62 -8.49
CA THR A 202 -3.85 1.53 -9.39
C THR A 202 -3.20 1.54 -10.77
N ALA A 203 -2.75 2.70 -11.25
CA ALA A 203 -2.03 2.85 -12.53
C ALA A 203 -0.52 3.14 -12.32
N GLU A 204 -0.13 3.70 -11.17
CA GLU A 204 1.26 3.97 -10.82
C GLU A 204 2.02 2.68 -10.49
N LEU A 205 1.36 1.73 -9.81
CA LEU A 205 1.96 0.50 -9.30
C LEU A 205 1.40 -0.72 -10.03
N ASP A 206 2.32 -1.58 -10.46
CA ASP A 206 2.03 -2.92 -10.95
C ASP A 206 2.34 -3.94 -9.85
N VAL A 207 1.59 -5.05 -9.85
CA VAL A 207 1.76 -6.20 -8.95
C VAL A 207 2.00 -7.51 -9.71
N GLU A 208 1.90 -7.53 -11.05
CA GLU A 208 2.09 -8.73 -11.87
C GLU A 208 3.48 -9.34 -11.70
N ASN A 209 4.50 -8.50 -11.48
CA ASN A 209 5.89 -8.89 -11.30
C ASN A 209 6.43 -8.53 -9.91
N GLY A 210 5.55 -8.43 -8.91
CA GLY A 210 5.84 -7.82 -7.62
C GLY A 210 5.53 -6.32 -7.63
N ILE A 211 5.62 -5.65 -6.47
CA ILE A 211 5.25 -4.23 -6.36
C ILE A 211 6.29 -3.35 -7.06
N ALA A 212 5.98 -2.90 -8.27
CA ALA A 212 6.86 -2.12 -9.12
C ALA A 212 6.15 -0.88 -9.66
N TYR A 213 6.92 0.13 -10.08
CA TYR A 213 6.35 1.28 -10.80
C TYR A 213 6.10 0.91 -12.25
N THR A 214 4.96 1.32 -12.79
CA THR A 214 4.71 1.34 -14.24
C THR A 214 5.54 2.45 -14.90
N GLU A 215 5.65 2.45 -16.23
CA GLU A 215 6.31 3.56 -16.94
C GLU A 215 5.63 4.90 -16.65
N GLU A 216 4.30 4.91 -16.66
CA GLU A 216 3.50 6.10 -16.34
C GLU A 216 3.70 6.54 -14.88
N GLY A 217 3.70 5.60 -13.94
CA GLY A 217 3.99 5.86 -12.53
C GLY A 217 5.39 6.42 -12.29
N GLN A 218 6.39 5.89 -13.01
CA GLN A 218 7.78 6.33 -12.91
C GLN A 218 8.00 7.76 -13.46
N LEU A 219 7.22 8.17 -14.47
CA LEU A 219 7.35 9.45 -15.15
C LEU A 219 6.45 10.55 -14.57
N LEU A 220 5.23 10.21 -14.13
CA LEU A 220 4.21 11.17 -13.69
C LEU A 220 3.91 11.08 -12.19
N GLY A 221 3.79 9.86 -11.68
CA GLY A 221 3.35 9.58 -10.30
C GLY A 221 1.85 9.80 -10.09
N HIS A 222 1.30 9.19 -9.03
CA HIS A 222 -0.15 9.14 -8.78
C HIS A 222 -0.77 10.53 -8.60
N ILE A 223 -0.10 11.51 -7.97
CA ILE A 223 -0.68 12.85 -7.73
C ILE A 223 -1.08 13.54 -9.04
N VAL A 224 -0.20 13.47 -10.04
CA VAL A 224 -0.45 14.07 -11.36
C VAL A 224 -1.57 13.30 -12.07
N LEU A 225 -1.54 11.98 -12.00
CA LEU A 225 -2.55 11.11 -12.59
C LEU A 225 -3.94 11.36 -11.99
N CYS A 226 -4.07 11.41 -10.67
CA CYS A 226 -5.31 11.73 -9.97
C CYS A 226 -5.85 13.09 -10.41
N CYS A 227 -5.00 14.14 -10.45
CA CYS A 227 -5.42 15.46 -10.95
C CYS A 227 -5.94 15.42 -12.39
N ASN A 228 -5.32 14.62 -13.26
CA ASN A 228 -5.75 14.43 -14.64
C ASN A 228 -7.08 13.68 -14.71
N TRP A 229 -7.24 12.60 -13.95
CA TRP A 229 -8.47 11.81 -13.94
C TRP A 229 -9.67 12.63 -13.44
N ILE A 230 -9.46 13.49 -12.43
CA ILE A 230 -10.47 14.44 -11.95
C ILE A 230 -10.86 15.43 -13.07
N HIS A 231 -9.86 15.99 -13.77
CA HIS A 231 -10.11 16.92 -14.87
C HIS A 231 -10.86 16.27 -16.05
N GLU A 232 -10.46 15.07 -16.44
CA GLU A 232 -11.10 14.28 -17.48
C GLU A 232 -12.56 13.97 -17.11
N ALA A 233 -12.80 13.52 -15.87
CA ALA A 233 -14.13 13.25 -15.35
C ALA A 233 -15.03 14.50 -15.42
N ALA A 234 -14.57 15.63 -14.89
CA ALA A 234 -15.32 16.88 -14.93
C ALA A 234 -15.61 17.35 -16.37
N THR A 235 -14.63 17.23 -17.27
CA THR A 235 -14.78 17.61 -18.69
C THR A 235 -15.81 16.75 -19.41
N GLN A 236 -15.83 15.44 -19.12
CA GLN A 236 -16.81 14.51 -19.72
C GLN A 236 -18.23 14.74 -19.20
N LEU A 237 -18.37 15.14 -17.94
CA LEU A 237 -19.67 15.45 -17.33
C LEU A 237 -20.25 16.77 -17.85
N GLY A 238 -19.41 17.75 -18.20
CA GLY A 238 -19.79 19.00 -18.87
C GLY A 238 -20.44 20.06 -17.95
N ASP A 239 -21.39 19.64 -17.11
CA ASP A 239 -22.19 20.52 -16.24
C ASP A 239 -21.67 20.52 -14.78
N ILE A 240 -20.34 20.59 -14.61
CA ILE A 240 -19.68 20.64 -13.30
C ILE A 240 -19.19 22.05 -13.02
N GLU A 241 -19.52 22.58 -11.84
CA GLU A 241 -19.01 23.88 -11.37
C GLU A 241 -17.47 23.88 -11.35
N PRO A 242 -16.80 24.84 -12.02
CA PRO A 242 -15.35 24.86 -12.14
C PRO A 242 -14.61 24.84 -10.79
N GLU A 243 -15.18 25.48 -9.77
CA GLU A 243 -14.62 25.52 -8.43
C GLU A 243 -14.59 24.13 -7.78
N THR A 244 -15.58 23.28 -8.03
CA THR A 244 -15.62 21.90 -7.51
C THR A 244 -14.42 21.09 -8.02
N THR A 245 -14.18 21.15 -9.33
CA THR A 245 -13.02 20.49 -9.95
C THR A 245 -11.71 21.01 -9.38
N LEU A 246 -11.58 22.35 -9.24
CA LEU A 246 -10.38 22.97 -8.71
C LEU A 246 -10.11 22.57 -7.25
N GLN A 247 -11.14 22.51 -6.41
CA GLN A 247 -11.02 22.08 -5.02
C GLN A 247 -10.60 20.62 -4.91
N LEU A 248 -11.20 19.72 -5.71
CA LEU A 248 -10.82 18.30 -5.75
C LEU A 248 -9.39 18.09 -6.28
N GLN A 249 -8.98 18.84 -7.29
CA GLN A 249 -7.58 18.81 -7.74
C GLN A 249 -6.64 19.35 -6.67
N HIS A 250 -7.00 20.41 -5.95
CA HIS A 250 -6.14 21.00 -4.92
C HIS A 250 -5.97 20.10 -3.70
N ILE A 251 -7.04 19.47 -3.21
CA ILE A 251 -6.95 18.53 -2.08
C ILE A 251 -6.02 17.36 -2.42
N VAL A 252 -6.13 16.80 -3.63
CA VAL A 252 -5.21 15.75 -4.12
C VAL A 252 -3.79 16.29 -4.32
N ALA A 253 -3.62 17.44 -4.99
CA ALA A 253 -2.31 18.01 -5.29
C ALA A 253 -1.52 18.49 -4.05
N SER A 254 -2.16 18.52 -2.88
CA SER A 254 -1.55 19.02 -1.66
C SER A 254 -1.58 18.06 -0.47
N HIS A 255 -2.11 16.84 -0.62
CA HIS A 255 -2.31 15.91 0.49
C HIS A 255 -1.00 15.46 1.18
N HIS A 256 0.13 15.40 0.47
CA HIS A 256 1.44 15.16 1.09
C HIS A 256 1.91 16.33 2.00
N GLY A 257 1.26 17.49 1.96
CA GLY A 257 1.43 18.59 2.93
C GLY A 257 2.64 19.49 2.72
N GLN A 258 3.80 18.90 2.44
CA GLN A 258 5.09 19.59 2.34
C GLN A 258 5.77 19.33 1.00
N LEU A 259 6.46 20.32 0.46
CA LEU A 259 7.15 20.19 -0.84
C LEU A 259 8.27 19.14 -0.73
N GLU A 260 8.89 19.07 0.44
CA GLU A 260 9.92 18.12 0.82
C GLU A 260 9.41 16.67 0.86
N PHE A 261 8.10 16.47 1.03
CA PHE A 261 7.44 15.16 0.97
C PHE A 261 6.95 14.83 -0.46
N GLY A 262 7.40 15.58 -1.46
CA GLY A 262 6.99 15.38 -2.85
C GLY A 262 5.63 15.98 -3.20
N SER A 263 5.04 16.77 -2.30
CA SER A 263 3.79 17.48 -2.59
C SER A 263 4.01 18.60 -3.63
N PRO A 264 3.23 18.69 -4.72
CA PRO A 264 3.30 19.82 -5.64
C PRO A 264 2.95 21.16 -4.98
N LYS A 265 2.04 21.15 -4.00
CA LYS A 265 1.57 22.33 -3.26
C LYS A 265 1.38 22.01 -1.78
N LYS A 266 1.33 23.06 -0.95
CA LYS A 266 0.88 22.94 0.44
C LYS A 266 -0.64 23.00 0.51
N PRO A 267 -1.28 22.40 1.53
CA PRO A 267 -2.71 22.56 1.77
C PRO A 267 -3.08 24.04 1.93
N MET A 268 -4.13 24.47 1.25
CA MET A 268 -4.61 25.86 1.24
C MET A 268 -6.12 25.96 1.51
N THR A 269 -6.78 24.82 1.70
CA THR A 269 -8.17 24.71 2.18
C THR A 269 -8.18 23.93 3.49
N ALA A 270 -9.25 24.06 4.26
CA ALA A 270 -9.36 23.37 5.55
C ALA A 270 -9.43 21.85 5.37
N GLU A 271 -10.15 21.39 4.35
CA GLU A 271 -10.31 19.99 3.98
C GLU A 271 -8.99 19.39 3.49
N ALA A 272 -8.22 20.12 2.69
CA ALA A 272 -6.89 19.66 2.27
C ALA A 272 -5.92 19.55 3.45
N LEU A 273 -6.01 20.48 4.40
CA LEU A 273 -5.19 20.43 5.62
C LEU A 273 -5.59 19.25 6.50
N ALA A 274 -6.90 18.99 6.63
CA ALA A 274 -7.43 17.85 7.35
C ALA A 274 -6.97 16.53 6.73
N LEU A 275 -7.15 16.37 5.41
CA LEU A 275 -6.70 15.16 4.68
C LEU A 275 -5.21 14.92 4.89
N HIS A 276 -4.37 15.95 4.75
CA HIS A 276 -2.93 15.81 4.97
C HIS A 276 -2.59 15.21 6.33
N TYR A 277 -3.21 15.71 7.40
CA TYR A 277 -2.93 15.20 8.74
C TYR A 277 -3.57 13.84 9.01
N ILE A 278 -4.74 13.55 8.43
CA ILE A 278 -5.39 12.24 8.51
C ILE A 278 -4.50 11.17 7.87
N ASP A 279 -4.10 11.39 6.61
CA ASP A 279 -3.21 10.52 5.86
C ASP A 279 -1.85 10.33 6.59
N ASN A 280 -1.22 11.43 7.02
CA ASN A 280 0.05 11.35 7.71
C ASN A 280 -0.02 10.63 9.06
N LEU A 281 -1.14 10.75 9.78
CA LEU A 281 -1.36 10.05 11.04
C LEU A 281 -1.49 8.55 10.81
N ASP A 282 -2.35 8.14 9.87
CA ASP A 282 -2.57 6.73 9.52
C ASP A 282 -1.27 6.04 9.10
N ALA A 283 -0.54 6.66 8.16
CA ALA A 283 0.75 6.17 7.67
C ALA A 283 1.78 5.95 8.80
N LYS A 284 1.87 6.88 9.75
CA LYS A 284 2.81 6.80 10.88
C LYS A 284 2.37 5.79 11.93
N LEU A 285 1.08 5.69 12.23
CA LEU A 285 0.57 4.71 13.19
C LEU A 285 0.69 3.29 12.64
N MET A 286 0.46 3.08 11.36
CA MET A 286 0.69 1.78 10.72
C MET A 286 2.17 1.41 10.67
N ALA A 287 3.07 2.37 10.39
CA ALA A 287 4.50 2.13 10.51
C ALA A 287 4.91 1.72 11.95
N PHE A 288 4.30 2.33 12.97
CA PHE A 288 4.49 1.89 14.36
C PHE A 288 3.99 0.46 14.57
N LEU A 289 2.80 0.12 14.08
CA LEU A 289 2.20 -1.21 14.24
C LEU A 289 3.11 -2.31 13.65
N GLU A 290 3.62 -2.11 12.43
CA GLU A 290 4.58 -3.03 11.78
C GLU A 290 5.89 -3.16 12.60
N LEU A 291 6.37 -2.07 13.17
CA LEU A 291 7.54 -2.07 14.05
C LEU A 291 7.26 -2.79 15.37
N PHE A 292 6.07 -2.66 15.95
CA PHE A 292 5.68 -3.39 17.17
C PHE A 292 5.63 -4.90 16.93
N GLN A 293 5.08 -5.33 15.81
CA GLN A 293 4.99 -6.75 15.44
C GLN A 293 6.38 -7.38 15.22
N SER A 294 7.36 -6.59 14.77
CA SER A 294 8.71 -7.08 14.46
C SER A 294 9.72 -6.97 15.60
N ALA A 295 9.57 -6.03 16.54
CA ALA A 295 10.62 -5.68 17.49
C ALA A 295 10.94 -6.73 18.57
N ASN A 296 10.00 -7.64 18.89
CA ASN A 296 10.04 -8.67 19.95
C ASN A 296 11.18 -8.57 21.00
N PRO A 297 11.27 -7.46 21.78
CA PRO A 297 12.40 -7.23 22.67
C PRO A 297 12.29 -8.08 23.94
N GLY A 298 13.31 -8.89 24.21
CA GLY A 298 13.37 -9.77 25.37
C GLY A 298 13.60 -9.04 26.70
N PRO A 299 13.60 -9.78 27.83
CA PRO A 299 14.00 -9.24 29.12
C PRO A 299 15.46 -8.74 29.09
N GLY A 300 15.66 -7.43 29.31
CA GLY A 300 16.98 -6.79 29.33
C GLY A 300 17.42 -6.16 28.01
N ASP A 301 16.70 -6.36 26.90
CA ASP A 301 16.98 -5.71 25.62
C ASP A 301 16.66 -4.21 25.64
N SER A 302 17.39 -3.44 24.82
CA SER A 302 17.05 -2.04 24.55
C SER A 302 15.63 -1.97 23.98
N ARG A 303 14.79 -1.16 24.62
CA ARG A 303 13.44 -0.85 24.12
C ARG A 303 13.41 0.27 23.10
N LEU A 304 14.56 0.88 22.78
CA LEU A 304 14.70 1.81 21.65
C LEU A 304 15.04 1.03 20.39
N GLY A 305 14.21 1.15 19.36
CA GLY A 305 14.45 0.60 18.03
C GLY A 305 15.51 1.35 17.22
N GLU A 306 15.70 0.89 15.98
CA GLU A 306 16.46 1.60 14.94
C GLU A 306 15.72 2.88 14.51
N HIS A 307 16.43 3.83 13.90
CA HIS A 307 15.77 5.05 13.42
C HIS A 307 14.85 4.71 12.24
N SER A 308 13.59 5.15 12.34
CA SER A 308 12.59 5.02 11.30
C SER A 308 12.46 6.33 10.55
N TYR A 309 12.71 6.30 9.24
CA TYR A 309 12.64 7.49 8.39
C TYR A 309 11.22 8.05 8.27
N ILE A 310 10.19 7.19 8.22
CA ILE A 310 8.79 7.63 8.16
C ILE A 310 8.33 8.30 9.47
N LEU A 311 8.90 7.90 10.60
CA LEU A 311 8.63 8.50 11.91
C LEU A 311 9.55 9.68 12.23
N ASP A 312 10.65 9.84 11.49
CA ASP A 312 11.78 10.71 11.80
C ASP A 312 12.24 10.57 13.27
N ALA A 313 12.19 9.34 13.80
CA ALA A 313 12.43 9.07 15.20
C ALA A 313 12.90 7.63 15.41
N ARG A 314 13.48 7.39 16.59
CA ARG A 314 13.69 6.03 17.09
C ARG A 314 12.44 5.62 17.88
N PRO A 315 11.68 4.62 17.45
CA PRO A 315 10.51 4.15 18.18
C PRO A 315 10.96 3.58 19.53
N TYR A 316 10.12 3.78 20.54
CA TYR A 316 10.31 3.18 21.86
C TYR A 316 9.18 2.16 22.10
N PHE A 317 9.53 0.99 22.62
CA PHE A 317 8.62 -0.14 22.82
C PHE A 317 8.32 -0.33 24.33
N PRO A 318 7.36 0.43 24.90
CA PRO A 318 7.09 0.40 26.32
C PRO A 318 6.51 -0.95 26.76
N GLN A 319 6.97 -1.43 27.92
CA GLN A 319 6.49 -2.69 28.50
C GLN A 319 5.13 -2.54 29.22
N ASN A 320 4.83 -1.33 29.71
CA ASN A 320 3.69 -1.10 30.61
C ASN A 320 2.48 -0.47 29.90
N LEU A 321 2.57 -0.16 28.61
CA LEU A 321 1.40 0.26 27.85
C LEU A 321 0.68 -0.98 27.34
N SER A 322 -0.59 -1.10 27.71
CA SER A 322 -1.50 -2.08 27.15
C SER A 322 -1.93 -1.61 25.77
N TYR A 323 -1.05 -1.77 24.77
CA TYR A 323 -1.54 -1.77 23.40
C TYR A 323 -2.57 -2.89 23.30
N ARG A 324 -3.79 -2.58 22.82
CA ARG A 324 -4.72 -3.65 22.45
C ARG A 324 -3.94 -4.56 21.51
N ASN A 325 -3.95 -5.87 21.79
CA ASN A 325 -3.09 -6.84 21.13
C ASN A 325 -3.04 -6.54 19.63
N PRO A 326 -1.86 -6.27 19.02
CA PRO A 326 -1.73 -5.97 17.60
C PRO A 326 -2.41 -7.02 16.71
N ASP A 327 -2.42 -8.28 17.16
CA ASP A 327 -3.09 -9.40 16.48
C ASP A 327 -4.60 -9.46 16.77
N ALA A 328 -5.10 -8.70 17.74
CA ALA A 328 -6.51 -8.55 18.11
C ALA A 328 -7.01 -7.11 17.90
N ILE A 329 -6.34 -6.31 17.07
CA ILE A 329 -7.01 -5.19 16.43
C ILE A 329 -8.07 -5.84 15.53
N GLU A 330 -9.27 -6.04 16.09
CA GLU A 330 -10.47 -6.22 15.29
C GLU A 330 -10.52 -5.01 14.36
N ARG A 331 -10.08 -5.25 13.13
CA ARG A 331 -10.19 -4.32 12.02
C ARG A 331 -11.67 -3.95 11.93
N PRO A 332 -11.96 -2.66 11.74
CA PRO A 332 -13.18 -2.00 12.20
C PRO A 332 -14.41 -2.89 11.99
N ALA A 333 -14.99 -3.32 13.12
CA ALA A 333 -16.31 -3.94 13.11
C ALA A 333 -17.29 -2.92 12.52
N THR A 334 -18.04 -3.38 11.52
CA THR A 334 -19.23 -2.71 11.00
C THR A 334 -20.10 -2.28 12.19
N ASN A 335 -20.34 -0.97 12.31
CA ASN A 335 -21.34 -0.48 13.28
C ASN A 335 -22.72 -1.00 12.84
N ASP A 336 -23.14 -2.13 13.39
CA ASP A 336 -24.54 -2.51 13.46
C ASP A 336 -25.23 -1.56 14.45
N THR A 337 -25.68 -0.40 13.94
CA THR A 337 -26.78 0.31 14.58
C THR A 337 -28.06 -0.04 13.83
N ASP A 338 -28.79 -1.01 14.36
CA ASP A 338 -30.21 -1.23 14.06
C ASP A 338 -31.00 0.06 14.34
N PRO A 339 -31.81 0.56 13.38
CA PRO A 339 -32.99 1.32 13.70
C PRO A 339 -34.21 0.46 13.39
N GLU A 340 -34.90 0.00 14.42
CA GLU A 340 -36.25 -0.55 14.30
C GLU A 340 -37.19 0.44 13.56
N SER A 341 -37.56 0.04 12.34
CA SER A 341 -38.82 0.26 11.63
C SER A 341 -39.46 1.67 11.60
N THR A 342 -39.60 2.23 10.41
CA THR A 342 -40.85 2.22 9.62
C THR A 342 -40.74 3.15 8.40
N GLY A 343 -41.12 2.66 7.22
CA GLY A 343 -41.51 3.51 6.08
C GLY A 343 -40.65 3.35 4.82
N THR A 344 -41.09 2.44 3.94
CA THR A 344 -40.89 2.43 2.48
C THR A 344 -39.58 3.04 1.95
N SER A 345 -38.52 2.24 1.85
CA SER A 345 -37.35 2.60 1.06
C SER A 345 -37.60 2.28 -0.41
N GLU A 346 -37.59 3.31 -1.26
CA GLU A 346 -37.27 3.13 -2.66
C GLU A 346 -35.92 2.41 -2.76
N LYS A 347 -35.81 1.43 -3.67
CA LYS A 347 -34.54 0.77 -3.96
C LYS A 347 -33.54 1.84 -4.39
N ALA A 348 -32.55 2.12 -3.55
CA ALA A 348 -31.30 2.69 -4.02
C ALA A 348 -30.77 1.75 -5.10
N GLY A 349 -30.74 2.22 -6.35
CA GLY A 349 -30.13 1.46 -7.43
C GLY A 349 -28.67 1.21 -7.09
N GLU A 350 -28.19 0.00 -7.38
CA GLU A 350 -26.76 -0.27 -7.52
C GLU A 350 -26.16 0.89 -8.33
N LEU A 351 -25.24 1.62 -7.72
CA LEU A 351 -24.49 2.62 -8.45
C LEU A 351 -23.69 1.87 -9.54
N PRO A 352 -23.47 2.46 -10.72
CA PRO A 352 -23.03 1.74 -11.92
C PRO A 352 -21.57 1.26 -11.88
N PHE A 353 -20.95 1.16 -10.71
CA PHE A 353 -19.60 0.66 -10.53
C PHE A 353 -19.62 -0.81 -10.14
#